data_AF-A0A210XNK5-F1
#
_entry.id   AF-A0A210XNK5-F1
#
_cell.length_a   1.000
_cell.length_b   1.000
_cell.length_c   1.000
_cell.angle_alpha   90.00
_cell.angle_beta   90.00
_cell.angle_gamma   90.00
#
_symmetry.space_group_name_H-M   'P 1'
#
loop_
_entity.id
_entity.type
_entity.pdbx_description
1 polymer ?
#
loop_
_entity_poly.entity_id
_entity_poly.type
_entity_poly.pdbx_seq_one_letter_code
_entity_poly.pdbx_strand_id
1 'polypeptide(L)'
;MFRKCASRLAIWLCLASGLALATSASAQQATLQSVLEGLPQSCPQLPVRSAISEHLNAFYQARQFQPAWTSRSLLEGLLQQLAQLADDGLDPAYYQPERIREQLYPVASSPRRPECDDLLASQAYLQALHHLARGRLRQADIEPIWRSPDAPEADDRQRLLQIAVQGLADLPGAFDRARPPHALYRDLRAAYARQRQAALPAWRPLPSGPTLRPGMRDERSPLLRELLLAGAGSAPALDLRYDDELVEAVRGFQLQHGLEADGVVGAATLAALNVSPASRLDQLRINLERLRWISRDLEPQSLLVDIAGARLIYFRDSCPFWQTRTQVGREARQTPPLKSRISRLTLNPTWTVPPTILKQDKLPLIREDIAYLARHQMRVIDAQGNAVDPYAVDWANPRGILLRQDAGPANPLGQVAIRFANPFSVYLHDTPSKPLFERAARAVSSGCVRVESALQLVDLLLEADERDTVARLLQSGETHEYRLARQTPILMAYWTADADDSGLPRYRPDIYKRDAALLRALDAAR
;
A
#
# COMPACT_ATOMS: atom_id res chain seq x y z
N MET A 1 7.58 98.19 5.68
CA MET A 1 8.83 97.61 5.17
C MET A 1 8.53 96.93 3.82
N PHE A 2 9.17 97.43 2.76
CA PHE A 2 9.21 97.07 1.32
C PHE A 2 8.07 96.24 0.71
N ARG A 3 7.12 96.82 -0.05
CA ARG A 3 7.12 97.52 -1.36
C ARG A 3 6.88 96.60 -2.58
N LYS A 4 5.71 96.84 -3.17
CA LYS A 4 5.15 96.52 -4.49
C LYS A 4 6.09 96.71 -5.68
N CYS A 5 5.76 96.05 -6.80
CA CYS A 5 5.74 96.49 -8.21
C CYS A 5 6.28 95.38 -9.14
N ALA A 6 5.88 95.20 -10.39
CA ALA A 6 4.79 95.66 -11.23
C ALA A 6 4.85 94.79 -12.50
N SER A 7 3.70 94.64 -13.14
CA SER A 7 3.45 93.99 -14.42
C SER A 7 4.08 94.69 -15.65
N ARG A 8 4.12 93.92 -16.78
CA ARG A 8 4.25 94.30 -18.22
C ARG A 8 5.69 94.19 -18.78
N LEU A 9 5.97 93.76 -20.02
CA LEU A 9 5.19 93.53 -21.24
C LEU A 9 5.97 92.55 -22.17
N ALA A 10 5.28 91.98 -23.16
CA ALA A 10 5.71 90.97 -24.13
C ALA A 10 6.78 91.41 -25.17
N ILE A 11 7.43 90.45 -25.84
CA ILE A 11 7.59 90.31 -27.31
C ILE A 11 8.24 88.95 -27.68
N TRP A 12 7.41 88.09 -28.26
CA TRP A 12 7.56 87.16 -29.41
C TRP A 12 8.88 86.47 -29.87
N LEU A 13 8.65 85.18 -30.23
CA LEU A 13 9.06 84.41 -31.43
C LEU A 13 10.32 83.51 -31.44
N CYS A 14 10.03 82.20 -31.56
CA CYS A 14 10.71 81.16 -32.37
C CYS A 14 12.03 80.53 -31.90
N LEU A 15 12.03 79.24 -31.51
CA LEU A 15 12.16 78.09 -32.43
C LEU A 15 12.24 76.75 -31.67
N ALA A 16 11.55 75.77 -32.26
CA ALA A 16 11.57 74.32 -32.09
C ALA A 16 12.76 73.66 -31.37
N SER A 17 12.46 72.64 -30.56
CA SER A 17 12.79 71.20 -30.82
C SER A 17 12.93 70.43 -29.51
N GLY A 18 12.25 69.28 -29.40
CA GLY A 18 12.60 68.27 -28.39
C GLY A 18 11.44 67.83 -27.49
N LEU A 19 10.44 67.19 -28.08
CA LEU A 19 9.65 66.18 -27.37
C LEU A 19 10.60 65.04 -26.95
N ALA A 20 11.01 65.03 -25.70
CA ALA A 20 11.49 63.82 -25.04
C ALA A 20 10.39 63.39 -24.07
N LEU A 21 9.44 62.60 -24.56
CA LEU A 21 8.67 61.68 -23.73
C LEU A 21 9.68 60.71 -23.13
N ALA A 22 10.20 61.03 -21.94
CA ALA A 22 10.82 60.04 -21.09
C ALA A 22 9.69 59.16 -20.53
N THR A 23 9.19 58.25 -21.37
CA THR A 23 8.57 57.01 -20.86
C THR A 23 9.70 56.21 -20.25
N SER A 24 9.98 56.47 -18.97
CA SER A 24 10.56 55.45 -18.10
C SER A 24 9.58 54.28 -18.11
N ALA A 25 9.79 53.33 -19.02
CA ALA A 25 9.25 52.01 -18.86
C ALA A 25 9.90 51.44 -17.59
N SER A 26 9.26 51.67 -16.44
CA SER A 26 9.48 50.81 -15.28
C SER A 26 9.16 49.42 -15.79
N ALA A 27 10.17 48.57 -15.99
CA ALA A 27 9.94 47.15 -16.11
C ALA A 27 9.21 46.74 -14.84
N GLN A 28 7.88 46.58 -14.92
CA GLN A 28 7.09 46.04 -13.83
C GLN A 28 7.71 44.67 -13.53
N GLN A 29 8.38 44.56 -12.38
CA GLN A 29 8.80 43.26 -11.86
C GLN A 29 7.56 42.38 -11.87
N ALA A 30 7.59 41.31 -12.65
CA ALA A 30 6.48 40.39 -12.75
C ALA A 30 6.25 39.82 -11.35
N THR A 31 5.06 40.03 -10.81
CA THR A 31 4.71 39.41 -9.52
C THR A 31 4.64 37.90 -9.73
N LEU A 32 4.99 37.13 -8.70
CA LEU A 32 4.95 35.68 -8.79
C LEU A 32 3.53 35.16 -9.13
N GLN A 33 2.50 35.92 -8.74
CA GLN A 33 1.12 35.74 -9.20
C GLN A 33 0.99 35.83 -10.73
N SER A 34 1.45 36.91 -11.35
CA SER A 34 1.38 37.09 -12.81
C SER A 34 2.17 36.03 -13.59
N VAL A 35 3.32 35.61 -13.04
CA VAL A 35 4.12 34.52 -13.62
C VAL A 35 3.35 33.20 -13.54
N LEU A 36 2.71 32.90 -12.41
CA LEU A 36 1.94 31.68 -12.23
C LEU A 36 0.69 31.62 -13.14
N GLU A 37 -0.03 32.73 -13.27
CA GLU A 37 -1.18 32.87 -14.18
C GLU A 37 -0.78 32.72 -15.66
N GLY A 38 0.46 33.11 -16.00
CA GLY A 38 1.02 33.01 -17.35
C GLY A 38 1.71 31.68 -17.68
N LEU A 39 1.60 30.64 -16.84
CA LEU A 39 2.19 29.33 -17.14
C LEU A 39 1.42 28.60 -18.27
N PRO A 40 2.12 27.88 -19.18
CA PRO A 40 3.57 27.63 -19.18
C PRO A 40 4.41 28.71 -19.87
N GLN A 41 3.82 29.73 -20.51
CA GLN A 41 4.54 30.70 -21.35
C GLN A 41 5.54 31.57 -20.56
N SER A 42 5.21 31.91 -19.31
CA SER A 42 6.05 32.73 -18.42
C SER A 42 7.34 32.02 -17.99
N CYS A 43 7.29 30.70 -17.83
CA CYS A 43 8.41 29.84 -17.44
C CYS A 43 8.39 28.54 -18.27
N PRO A 44 8.76 28.59 -19.56
CA PRO A 44 8.64 27.45 -20.48
C PRO A 44 9.54 26.27 -20.11
N GLN A 45 10.57 26.52 -19.28
CA GLN A 45 11.50 25.51 -18.80
C GLN A 45 10.97 24.74 -17.56
N LEU A 46 9.81 25.12 -17.01
CA LEU A 46 9.17 24.38 -15.92
C LEU A 46 8.34 23.23 -16.52
N PRO A 47 8.55 21.97 -16.10
CA PRO A 47 7.72 20.86 -16.54
C PRO A 47 6.40 20.87 -15.76
N VAL A 48 5.49 21.75 -16.17
CA VAL A 48 4.20 21.96 -15.49
C VAL A 48 3.11 21.07 -16.10
N ARG A 49 2.37 20.38 -15.23
CA ARG A 49 1.09 19.70 -15.56
C ARG A 49 -0.05 20.41 -14.84
N SER A 50 -1.28 20.32 -15.35
CA SER A 50 -2.46 21.01 -14.78
C SER A 50 -2.61 20.82 -13.26
N ALA A 51 -2.53 19.58 -12.77
CA ALA A 51 -2.61 19.29 -11.34
C ALA A 51 -1.48 19.92 -10.52
N ILE A 52 -0.28 20.08 -11.09
CA ILE A 52 0.85 20.74 -10.40
C ILE A 52 0.61 22.24 -10.31
N SER A 53 0.03 22.86 -11.35
CA SER A 53 -0.35 24.28 -11.33
C SER A 53 -1.34 24.59 -10.21
N GLU A 54 -2.33 23.74 -9.98
CA GLU A 54 -3.32 23.92 -8.90
C GLU A 54 -2.65 23.90 -7.52
N HIS A 55 -1.72 22.96 -7.27
CA HIS A 55 -0.99 22.89 -6.01
C HIS A 55 -0.06 24.09 -5.80
N LEU A 56 0.64 24.54 -6.85
CA LEU A 56 1.46 25.75 -6.80
C LEU A 56 0.60 26.97 -6.48
N ASN A 57 -0.56 27.13 -7.14
CA ASN A 57 -1.46 28.24 -6.89
C ASN A 57 -1.97 28.26 -5.44
N ALA A 58 -2.43 27.11 -4.92
CA ALA A 58 -2.86 27.02 -3.53
C ALA A 58 -1.72 27.37 -2.54
N PHE A 59 -0.50 26.89 -2.81
CA PHE A 59 0.68 27.16 -1.98
C PHE A 59 1.05 28.64 -1.95
N TYR A 60 1.16 29.30 -3.11
CA TYR A 60 1.49 30.71 -3.16
C TYR A 60 0.35 31.62 -2.72
N GLN A 61 -0.91 31.25 -2.95
CA GLN A 61 -2.05 31.97 -2.40
C GLN A 61 -1.99 32.00 -0.87
N ALA A 62 -1.70 30.86 -0.23
CA ALA A 62 -1.50 30.79 1.22
C ALA A 62 -0.30 31.63 1.72
N ARG A 63 0.67 31.89 0.84
CA ARG A 63 1.83 32.75 1.09
C ARG A 63 1.66 34.20 0.61
N GLN A 64 0.46 34.60 0.18
CA GLN A 64 0.23 35.93 -0.41
C GLN A 64 1.19 36.26 -1.56
N PHE A 65 1.53 35.23 -2.36
CA PHE A 65 2.44 35.27 -3.51
C PHE A 65 3.87 35.76 -3.19
N GLN A 66 4.30 35.68 -1.94
CA GLN A 66 5.70 35.93 -1.56
C GLN A 66 6.59 34.73 -1.94
N PRO A 67 7.80 34.96 -2.50
CA PRO A 67 8.76 33.91 -2.83
C PRO A 67 9.04 32.99 -1.64
N ALA A 68 9.16 31.69 -1.89
CA ALA A 68 9.38 30.67 -0.85
C ALA A 68 10.85 30.38 -0.59
N TRP A 69 11.71 30.50 -1.61
CA TRP A 69 13.08 29.97 -1.63
C TRP A 69 14.14 31.08 -1.68
N THR A 70 14.03 32.06 -0.79
CA THR A 70 14.91 33.25 -0.77
C THR A 70 16.25 33.01 -0.07
N SER A 71 16.38 31.94 0.73
CA SER A 71 17.58 31.64 1.50
C SER A 71 18.37 30.48 0.88
N ARG A 72 19.70 30.65 0.83
CA ARG A 72 20.66 29.59 0.48
C ARG A 72 20.49 28.35 1.37
N SER A 73 20.31 28.55 2.67
CA SER A 73 20.15 27.43 3.63
C SER A 73 18.87 26.63 3.39
N LEU A 74 17.80 27.29 2.92
CA LEU A 74 16.53 26.65 2.65
C LEU A 74 16.61 25.78 1.39
N LEU A 75 17.27 26.28 0.35
CA LEU A 75 17.57 25.51 -0.87
C LEU A 75 18.49 24.31 -0.59
N GLU A 76 19.55 24.49 0.21
CA GLU A 76 20.43 23.39 0.65
C GLU A 76 19.65 22.34 1.46
N GLY A 77 18.76 22.79 2.37
CA GLY A 77 17.86 21.92 3.12
C GLY A 77 16.90 21.13 2.23
N LEU A 78 16.33 21.77 1.19
CA LEU A 78 15.49 21.07 0.21
C LEU A 78 16.28 20.00 -0.53
N LEU A 79 17.48 20.32 -1.03
CA LEU A 79 18.34 19.37 -1.73
C LEU A 79 18.68 18.15 -0.86
N GLN A 80 18.93 18.36 0.44
CA GLN A 80 19.16 17.27 1.39
C GLN A 80 17.91 16.38 1.54
N GLN A 81 16.72 16.97 1.67
CA GLN A 81 15.48 16.21 1.79
C GLN A 81 15.13 15.45 0.51
N LEU A 82 15.34 16.06 -0.67
CA LEU A 82 15.14 15.41 -1.97
C LEU A 82 16.07 14.19 -2.13
N ALA A 83 17.31 14.27 -1.67
CA ALA A 83 18.24 13.14 -1.70
C ALA A 83 17.75 11.96 -0.82
N GLN A 84 17.15 12.25 0.34
CA GLN A 84 16.62 11.23 1.25
C GLN A 84 15.37 10.51 0.71
N LEU A 85 14.72 11.02 -0.34
CA LEU A 85 13.62 10.31 -1.01
C LEU A 85 14.07 8.97 -1.61
N ALA A 86 15.37 8.80 -1.86
CA ALA A 86 15.95 7.52 -2.24
C ALA A 86 15.69 6.43 -1.19
N ASP A 87 15.60 6.78 0.09
CA ASP A 87 15.28 5.84 1.18
C ASP A 87 13.77 5.54 1.27
N ASP A 88 12.93 6.32 0.60
CA ASP A 88 11.50 6.08 0.41
C ASP A 88 11.22 5.28 -0.89
N GLY A 89 12.25 4.79 -1.57
CA GLY A 89 12.11 4.05 -2.83
C GLY A 89 11.74 4.92 -4.05
N LEU A 90 11.83 6.24 -3.90
CA LEU A 90 11.60 7.23 -4.94
C LEU A 90 12.93 7.62 -5.60
N ASP A 91 12.90 8.06 -6.86
CA ASP A 91 14.09 8.53 -7.57
C ASP A 91 14.29 10.04 -7.33
N PRO A 92 15.36 10.49 -6.64
CA PRO A 92 15.63 11.91 -6.43
C PRO A 92 15.80 12.71 -7.72
N ALA A 93 16.28 12.08 -8.82
CA ALA A 93 16.50 12.78 -10.08
C ALA A 93 15.20 13.36 -10.67
N TYR A 94 14.07 12.72 -10.39
CA TYR A 94 12.74 13.17 -10.80
C TYR A 94 12.42 14.61 -10.34
N TYR A 95 12.95 15.02 -9.19
CA TYR A 95 12.70 16.33 -8.58
C TYR A 95 13.71 17.40 -9.01
N GLN A 96 14.49 17.13 -10.06
CA GLN A 96 15.45 18.05 -10.69
C GLN A 96 16.41 18.76 -9.70
N PRO A 97 17.05 18.03 -8.75
CA PRO A 97 17.92 18.63 -7.74
C PRO A 97 19.13 19.37 -8.35
N GLU A 98 19.62 18.95 -9.52
CA GLU A 98 20.72 19.64 -10.22
C GLU A 98 20.32 21.07 -10.64
N ARG A 99 19.12 21.25 -11.19
CA ARG A 99 18.61 22.58 -11.58
C ARG A 99 18.37 23.49 -10.38
N ILE A 100 17.99 22.92 -9.24
CA ILE A 100 17.88 23.66 -7.97
C ILE A 100 19.28 24.04 -7.46
N ARG A 101 20.28 23.16 -7.62
CA ARG A 101 21.66 23.44 -7.21
C ARG A 101 22.32 24.55 -8.02
N GLU A 102 21.99 24.69 -9.30
CA GLU A 102 22.42 25.82 -10.15
C GLU A 102 21.94 27.19 -9.61
N GLN A 103 20.85 27.20 -8.82
CA GLN A 103 20.37 28.42 -8.15
C GLN A 103 21.29 28.88 -7.02
N LEU A 104 22.03 27.95 -6.39
CA LEU A 104 23.02 28.25 -5.35
C LEU A 104 24.32 28.84 -5.91
N TYR A 105 24.69 28.46 -7.14
CA TYR A 105 25.93 28.84 -7.80
C TYR A 105 25.67 29.41 -9.21
N PRO A 106 25.18 30.66 -9.32
CA PRO A 106 24.87 31.26 -10.60
C PRO A 106 26.08 31.30 -11.54
N VAL A 107 25.92 30.77 -12.75
CA VAL A 107 26.86 31.04 -13.85
C VAL A 107 26.48 32.40 -14.46
N ALA A 108 27.46 33.30 -14.59
CA ALA A 108 27.25 34.70 -15.00
C ALA A 108 26.60 34.89 -16.39
N SER A 109 26.54 33.85 -17.22
CA SER A 109 26.08 33.91 -18.61
C SER A 109 24.60 33.53 -18.83
N SER A 110 23.87 33.09 -17.79
CA SER A 110 22.46 32.65 -17.94
C SER A 110 21.49 33.70 -17.41
N PRO A 111 20.50 34.16 -18.21
CA PRO A 111 19.48 35.10 -17.72
C PRO A 111 18.61 34.42 -16.66
N ARG A 112 18.75 34.83 -15.39
CA ARG A 112 17.90 34.34 -14.29
C ARG A 112 16.51 34.95 -14.33
N ARG A 113 15.52 34.11 -14.07
CA ARG A 113 14.15 34.53 -13.72
C ARG A 113 13.89 34.01 -12.31
N PRO A 114 14.12 34.81 -11.26
CA PRO A 114 14.02 34.36 -9.87
C PRO A 114 12.63 33.78 -9.55
N GLU A 115 11.58 34.26 -10.21
CA GLU A 115 10.24 33.74 -10.08
C GLU A 115 10.14 32.30 -10.62
N CYS A 116 10.77 32.01 -11.77
CA CYS A 116 10.80 30.65 -12.32
C CYS A 116 11.66 29.70 -11.47
N ASP A 117 12.75 30.21 -10.89
CA ASP A 117 13.61 29.44 -9.98
C ASP A 117 12.85 29.05 -8.70
N ASP A 118 12.11 30.00 -8.12
CA ASP A 118 11.26 29.80 -6.93
C ASP A 118 10.13 28.80 -7.23
N LEU A 119 9.48 28.91 -8.38
CA LEU A 119 8.45 27.97 -8.83
C LEU A 119 9.02 26.56 -9.07
N LEU A 120 10.25 26.42 -9.58
CA LEU A 120 10.90 25.11 -9.78
C LEU A 120 11.13 24.41 -8.43
N ALA A 121 11.71 25.11 -7.46
CA ALA A 121 11.97 24.57 -6.14
C ALA A 121 10.66 24.24 -5.40
N SER A 122 9.63 25.10 -5.52
CA SER A 122 8.30 24.84 -4.96
C SER A 122 7.63 23.63 -5.60
N GLN A 123 7.75 23.47 -6.92
CA GLN A 123 7.24 22.30 -7.62
C GLN A 123 7.90 21.02 -7.09
N ALA A 124 9.23 20.98 -7.00
CA ALA A 124 9.97 19.83 -6.49
C ALA A 124 9.56 19.50 -5.04
N TYR A 125 9.45 20.51 -4.18
CA TYR A 125 9.01 20.36 -2.80
C TYR A 125 7.58 19.80 -2.68
N LEU A 126 6.61 20.43 -3.36
CA LEU A 126 5.20 20.01 -3.30
C LEU A 126 5.00 18.61 -3.91
N GLN A 127 5.68 18.30 -5.00
CA GLN A 127 5.66 16.96 -5.59
C GLN A 127 6.25 15.92 -4.65
N ALA A 128 7.35 16.22 -3.95
CA ALA A 128 7.96 15.32 -2.99
C ALA A 128 7.00 15.02 -1.82
N LEU A 129 6.41 16.06 -1.22
CA LEU A 129 5.42 15.88 -0.14
C LEU A 129 4.21 15.07 -0.61
N HIS A 130 3.72 15.35 -1.82
CA HIS A 130 2.61 14.60 -2.41
C HIS A 130 2.98 13.12 -2.59
N HIS A 131 4.13 12.82 -3.21
CA HIS A 131 4.55 11.44 -3.46
C HIS A 131 4.83 10.68 -2.17
N LEU A 132 5.36 11.34 -1.12
CA LEU A 132 5.51 10.73 0.19
C LEU A 132 4.17 10.36 0.81
N ALA A 133 3.16 11.23 0.71
CA ALA A 133 1.86 11.02 1.33
C ALA A 133 0.94 10.08 0.53
N ARG A 134 1.06 10.09 -0.80
CA ARG A 134 0.05 9.51 -1.70
C ARG A 134 0.60 8.44 -2.65
N GLY A 135 1.91 8.23 -2.66
CA GLY A 135 2.59 7.41 -3.66
C GLY A 135 2.97 8.20 -4.91
N ARG A 136 3.97 7.70 -5.63
CA ARG A 136 4.42 8.24 -6.92
C ARG A 136 3.41 7.97 -8.03
N LEU A 137 2.70 6.84 -7.94
CA LEU A 137 1.72 6.36 -8.88
C LEU A 137 0.31 6.45 -8.27
N ARG A 138 -0.69 6.63 -9.14
CA ARG A 138 -2.08 6.55 -8.69
C ARG A 138 -2.49 5.09 -8.57
N GLN A 139 -2.84 4.65 -7.37
CA GLN A 139 -3.28 3.29 -7.10
C GLN A 139 -4.40 2.82 -8.04
N ALA A 140 -5.37 3.69 -8.33
CA ALA A 140 -6.52 3.38 -9.18
C ALA A 140 -6.15 2.94 -10.61
N ASP A 141 -4.99 3.36 -11.12
CA ASP A 141 -4.53 3.00 -12.47
C ASP A 141 -3.78 1.65 -12.50
N ILE A 142 -3.29 1.18 -11.35
CA ILE A 142 -2.35 0.04 -11.27
C ILE A 142 -2.94 -1.14 -10.48
N GLU A 143 -3.39 -0.90 -9.25
CA GLU A 143 -3.97 -1.89 -8.34
C GLU A 143 -5.26 -1.32 -7.71
N PRO A 144 -6.35 -1.18 -8.50
CA PRO A 144 -7.58 -0.57 -8.02
C PRO A 144 -8.19 -1.36 -6.86
N ILE A 145 -8.75 -0.62 -5.89
CA ILE A 145 -9.52 -1.18 -4.79
C ILE A 145 -10.97 -0.73 -4.91
N TRP A 146 -11.90 -1.61 -4.54
CA TRP A 146 -13.29 -1.21 -4.44
C TRP A 146 -13.54 -0.49 -3.10
N ARG A 147 -14.33 0.58 -3.12
CA ARG A 147 -14.69 1.35 -1.94
C ARG A 147 -16.21 1.32 -1.75
N SER A 148 -16.64 1.04 -0.51
CA SER A 148 -18.05 1.24 -0.15
C SER A 148 -18.43 2.72 -0.26
N PRO A 149 -19.64 3.06 -0.72
CA PRO A 149 -20.17 4.43 -0.66
C PRO A 149 -20.07 5.04 0.75
N ASP A 150 -20.19 4.21 1.79
CA ASP A 150 -20.09 4.62 3.21
C ASP A 150 -18.64 4.75 3.72
N ALA A 151 -17.64 4.53 2.85
CA ALA A 151 -16.22 4.60 3.17
C ALA A 151 -15.44 5.32 2.03
N PRO A 152 -15.72 6.62 1.79
CA PRO A 152 -15.04 7.38 0.75
C PRO A 152 -13.54 7.52 1.04
N GLU A 153 -12.79 7.89 0.00
CA GLU A 153 -11.38 8.27 0.15
C GLU A 153 -11.28 9.58 0.94
N ALA A 154 -10.31 9.67 1.86
CA ALA A 154 -10.10 10.87 2.65
C ALA A 154 -9.48 11.99 1.81
N ASP A 155 -10.07 13.19 1.80
CA ASP A 155 -9.45 14.37 1.18
C ASP A 155 -8.43 15.00 2.14
N ASP A 156 -7.15 14.71 1.94
CA ASP A 156 -6.05 15.26 2.73
C ASP A 156 -5.34 16.46 2.06
N ARG A 157 -5.90 17.04 0.98
CA ARG A 157 -5.26 18.16 0.25
C ARG A 157 -4.93 19.34 1.15
N GLN A 158 -5.87 19.73 2.02
CA GLN A 158 -5.68 20.86 2.94
C GLN A 158 -4.60 20.55 3.97
N ARG A 159 -4.53 19.31 4.47
CA ARG A 159 -3.48 18.88 5.41
C ARG A 159 -2.10 18.95 4.74
N LEU A 160 -1.97 18.48 3.50
CA LEU A 160 -0.71 18.55 2.76
C LEU A 160 -0.29 19.99 2.47
N LEU A 161 -1.24 20.86 2.12
CA LEU A 161 -0.97 22.28 1.94
C LEU A 161 -0.48 22.93 3.25
N GLN A 162 -1.09 22.59 4.39
CA GLN A 162 -0.64 23.07 5.71
C GLN A 162 0.77 22.57 6.03
N ILE A 163 1.06 21.29 5.80
CA ILE A 163 2.41 20.71 5.96
C ILE A 163 3.41 21.48 5.10
N ALA A 164 3.06 21.77 3.83
CA ALA A 164 3.93 22.48 2.90
C ALA A 164 4.22 23.92 3.36
N VAL A 165 3.20 24.69 3.73
CA VAL A 165 3.35 26.10 4.11
C VAL A 165 4.13 26.23 5.43
N GLN A 166 3.75 25.47 6.45
CA GLN A 166 4.43 25.49 7.76
C GLN A 166 5.83 24.86 7.68
N GLY A 167 6.01 23.91 6.77
CA GLY A 167 7.24 23.16 6.56
C GLY A 167 8.42 23.98 6.06
N LEU A 168 8.20 25.18 5.52
CA LEU A 168 9.31 26.07 5.15
C LEU A 168 10.17 26.50 6.35
N ALA A 169 9.62 26.45 7.57
CA ALA A 169 10.38 26.69 8.81
C ALA A 169 11.15 25.45 9.30
N ASP A 170 10.75 24.26 8.86
CA ASP A 170 11.29 22.96 9.27
C ASP A 170 11.05 21.92 8.15
N LEU A 171 11.95 21.90 7.17
CA LEU A 171 11.84 21.01 6.02
C LEU A 171 11.92 19.53 6.43
N PRO A 172 12.86 19.09 7.29
CA PRO A 172 12.89 17.70 7.76
C PRO A 172 11.54 17.27 8.36
N GLY A 173 10.98 18.06 9.28
CA GLY A 173 9.69 17.73 9.88
C GLY A 173 8.52 17.78 8.89
N ALA A 174 8.59 18.61 7.84
CA ALA A 174 7.58 18.61 6.78
C ALA A 174 7.57 17.29 6.00
N PHE A 175 8.75 16.80 5.60
CA PHE A 175 8.89 15.51 4.91
C PHE A 175 8.48 14.35 5.81
N ASP A 176 8.84 14.38 7.09
CA ASP A 176 8.42 13.35 8.06
C ASP A 176 6.91 13.33 8.28
N ARG A 177 6.25 14.51 8.37
CA ARG A 177 4.78 14.60 8.49
C ARG A 177 4.04 14.19 7.22
N ALA A 178 4.70 14.26 6.05
CA ALA A 178 4.14 13.82 4.79
C ALA A 178 4.25 12.30 4.59
N ARG A 179 5.22 11.63 5.23
CA ARG A 179 5.33 10.17 5.20
C ARG A 179 4.15 9.51 5.95
N PRO A 180 3.77 8.28 5.56
CA PRO A 180 2.88 7.45 6.36
C PRO A 180 3.34 7.37 7.83
N PRO A 181 2.47 7.67 8.81
CA PRO A 181 2.86 7.74 10.22
C PRO A 181 2.97 6.36 10.90
N HIS A 182 2.54 5.29 10.22
CA HIS A 182 2.44 3.96 10.81
C HIS A 182 3.77 3.21 10.84
N ALA A 183 3.96 2.40 11.89
CA ALA A 183 5.14 1.54 12.06
C ALA A 183 5.45 0.70 10.80
N LEU A 184 4.42 0.14 10.15
CA LEU A 184 4.56 -0.64 8.92
C LEU A 184 5.41 0.06 7.85
N TYR A 185 5.17 1.36 7.60
CA TYR A 185 5.94 2.11 6.60
C TYR A 185 7.32 2.49 7.13
N ARG A 186 7.40 2.99 8.36
CA ARG A 186 8.66 3.42 8.98
C ARG A 186 9.68 2.28 9.02
N ASP A 187 9.24 1.10 9.45
CA ASP A 187 10.08 -0.07 9.62
C ASP A 187 10.54 -0.60 8.26
N LEU A 188 9.63 -0.67 7.27
CA LEU A 188 9.98 -1.04 5.89
C LEU A 188 10.95 -0.03 5.25
N ARG A 189 10.75 1.27 5.47
CA ARG A 189 11.63 2.34 4.98
C ARG A 189 13.03 2.19 5.56
N ALA A 190 13.14 1.93 6.86
CA ALA A 190 14.43 1.72 7.52
C ALA A 190 15.14 0.46 6.99
N ALA A 191 14.41 -0.64 6.78
CA ALA A 191 14.96 -1.87 6.19
C ALA A 191 15.44 -1.63 4.75
N TYR A 192 14.62 -0.96 3.92
CA TYR A 192 14.96 -0.63 2.55
C TYR A 192 16.19 0.28 2.46
N ALA A 193 16.22 1.37 3.25
CA ALA A 193 17.33 2.32 3.32
C ALA A 193 18.66 1.60 3.62
N ARG A 194 18.64 0.70 4.61
CA ARG A 194 19.81 -0.11 4.99
C ARG A 194 20.27 -1.01 3.85
N GLN A 195 19.34 -1.72 3.20
CA GLN A 195 19.68 -2.64 2.12
C GLN A 195 20.18 -1.92 0.86
N ARG A 196 19.62 -0.76 0.49
CA ARG A 196 20.08 -0.01 -0.70
C ARG A 196 21.44 0.65 -0.52
N GLN A 197 21.84 0.94 0.73
CA GLN A 197 23.14 1.55 1.05
C GLN A 197 24.25 0.49 1.19
N ALA A 198 23.90 -0.75 1.52
CA ALA A 198 24.83 -1.86 1.51
C ALA A 198 25.19 -2.28 0.07
N ALA A 199 26.44 -2.70 -0.15
CA ALA A 199 26.79 -3.37 -1.39
C ALA A 199 25.96 -4.66 -1.49
N LEU A 200 25.30 -4.86 -2.64
CA LEU A 200 24.57 -6.10 -2.87
C LEU A 200 25.58 -7.26 -2.81
N PRO A 201 25.31 -8.31 -2.01
CA PRO A 201 26.22 -9.43 -1.90
C PRO A 201 26.39 -10.10 -3.25
N ALA A 202 27.59 -10.61 -3.52
CA ALA A 202 27.81 -11.50 -4.66
C ALA A 202 26.82 -12.66 -4.56
N TRP A 203 26.00 -12.83 -5.59
CA TRP A 203 24.89 -13.79 -5.56
C TRP A 203 24.93 -14.66 -6.80
N ARG A 204 24.77 -15.96 -6.59
CA ARG A 204 24.65 -16.97 -7.65
C ARG A 204 23.46 -17.87 -7.32
N PRO A 205 22.62 -18.20 -8.30
CA PRO A 205 21.47 -19.08 -8.06
C PRO A 205 21.96 -20.49 -7.67
N LEU A 206 21.25 -21.13 -6.74
CA LEU A 206 21.43 -22.55 -6.49
C LEU A 206 20.97 -23.36 -7.71
N PRO A 207 21.77 -24.34 -8.15
CA PRO A 207 21.33 -25.32 -9.15
C PRO A 207 20.03 -26.02 -8.77
N SER A 208 19.22 -26.33 -9.78
CA SER A 208 18.06 -27.21 -9.66
C SER A 208 18.49 -28.61 -9.22
N GLY A 209 17.62 -29.30 -8.49
CA GLY A 209 17.89 -30.66 -8.04
C GLY A 209 16.76 -31.24 -7.20
N PRO A 210 16.91 -32.48 -6.71
CA PRO A 210 15.94 -33.11 -5.82
C PRO A 210 15.80 -32.33 -4.50
N THR A 211 14.76 -32.64 -3.73
CA THR A 211 14.54 -32.02 -2.41
C THR A 211 15.68 -32.38 -1.46
N LEU A 212 16.29 -31.37 -0.83
CA LEU A 212 17.35 -31.55 0.17
C LEU A 212 16.74 -31.59 1.58
N ARG A 213 17.01 -32.67 2.33
CA ARG A 213 16.48 -32.93 3.68
C ARG A 213 17.62 -33.05 4.70
N PRO A 214 17.39 -32.71 5.99
CA PRO A 214 18.40 -32.80 7.04
C PRO A 214 19.21 -34.10 7.00
N GLY A 215 20.54 -33.99 7.12
CA GLY A 215 21.47 -35.13 7.12
C GLY A 215 21.91 -35.64 5.75
N MET A 216 21.31 -35.17 4.65
CA MET A 216 21.73 -35.52 3.29
C MET A 216 23.10 -34.94 2.93
N ARG A 217 23.73 -35.51 1.89
CA ARG A 217 24.93 -34.94 1.24
C ARG A 217 24.53 -34.47 -0.15
N ASP A 218 24.92 -33.25 -0.52
CA ASP A 218 24.54 -32.60 -1.77
C ASP A 218 25.59 -31.57 -2.19
N GLU A 219 25.83 -31.46 -3.49
CA GLU A 219 26.78 -30.50 -4.08
C GLU A 219 26.38 -29.04 -3.85
N ARG A 220 25.09 -28.79 -3.53
CA ARG A 220 24.56 -27.46 -3.26
C ARG A 220 24.83 -26.98 -1.83
N SER A 221 25.18 -27.87 -0.88
CA SER A 221 25.35 -27.51 0.54
C SER A 221 26.40 -26.40 0.78
N PRO A 222 27.58 -26.40 0.12
CA PRO A 222 28.53 -25.30 0.27
C PRO A 222 27.99 -23.94 -0.18
N LEU A 223 27.27 -23.89 -1.31
CA LEU A 223 26.66 -22.66 -1.81
C LEU A 223 25.50 -22.20 -0.93
N LEU A 224 24.71 -23.12 -0.40
CA LEU A 224 23.64 -22.80 0.54
C LEU A 224 24.20 -22.19 1.84
N ARG A 225 25.35 -22.69 2.30
CA ARG A 225 26.08 -22.15 3.45
C ARG A 225 26.58 -20.74 3.18
N GLU A 226 27.19 -20.51 2.02
CA GLU A 226 27.62 -19.18 1.55
C GLU A 226 26.43 -18.20 1.56
N LEU A 227 25.25 -18.63 1.12
CA LEU A 227 24.08 -17.75 1.02
C LEU A 227 23.40 -17.43 2.36
N LEU A 228 23.36 -18.38 3.30
CA LEU A 228 22.57 -18.24 4.52
C LEU A 228 23.40 -17.91 5.77
N LEU A 229 24.69 -18.25 5.78
CA LEU A 229 25.55 -18.07 6.95
C LEU A 229 26.63 -16.98 6.75
N ALA A 230 26.77 -16.36 5.57
CA ALA A 230 27.81 -15.37 5.31
C ALA A 230 27.66 -14.12 6.21
N GLY A 231 28.42 -14.17 7.31
CA GLY A 231 28.40 -13.32 8.49
C GLY A 231 28.95 -14.07 9.73
N ALA A 232 28.85 -15.40 9.75
CA ALA A 232 29.45 -16.29 10.75
C ALA A 232 30.53 -17.20 10.12
N GLY A 233 31.62 -17.42 10.85
CA GLY A 233 32.89 -17.90 10.32
C GLY A 233 32.97 -19.37 9.87
N SER A 234 33.90 -19.59 8.94
CA SER A 234 34.84 -20.73 8.86
C SER A 234 34.31 -22.18 8.98
N ALA A 235 33.43 -22.62 8.08
CA ALA A 235 33.42 -24.03 7.68
C ALA A 235 34.10 -24.17 6.30
N PRO A 236 34.88 -25.23 6.02
CA PRO A 236 35.55 -25.38 4.74
C PRO A 236 34.51 -25.40 3.62
N ALA A 237 34.75 -24.61 2.57
CA ALA A 237 33.87 -24.35 1.43
C ALA A 237 33.52 -25.59 0.57
N LEU A 238 33.69 -26.81 1.09
CA LEU A 238 33.54 -28.09 0.40
C LEU A 238 32.72 -29.12 1.19
N ASP A 239 32.20 -28.80 2.39
CA ASP A 239 31.34 -29.78 3.08
C ASP A 239 30.00 -29.92 2.37
N LEU A 240 29.75 -31.13 1.85
CA LEU A 240 28.54 -31.49 1.15
C LEU A 240 27.38 -31.82 2.12
N ARG A 241 27.64 -31.97 3.41
CA ARG A 241 26.61 -32.31 4.40
C ARG A 241 25.66 -31.15 4.64
N TYR A 242 24.37 -31.46 4.63
CA TYR A 242 23.33 -30.58 5.12
C TYR A 242 23.11 -30.87 6.61
N ASP A 243 23.96 -30.24 7.41
CA ASP A 243 24.05 -30.40 8.86
C ASP A 243 23.05 -29.52 9.63
N ASP A 244 23.01 -29.70 10.95
CA ASP A 244 22.03 -29.04 11.81
C ASP A 244 22.14 -27.50 11.77
N GLU A 245 23.35 -26.96 11.65
CA GLU A 245 23.57 -25.51 11.50
C GLU A 245 22.91 -24.97 10.22
N LEU A 246 23.13 -25.65 9.09
CA LEU A 246 22.54 -25.24 7.82
C LEU A 246 21.03 -25.45 7.80
N VAL A 247 20.52 -26.48 8.50
CA VAL A 247 19.07 -26.70 8.69
C VAL A 247 18.43 -25.53 9.45
N GLU A 248 19.03 -25.07 10.54
CA GLU A 248 18.53 -23.91 11.28
C GLU A 248 18.59 -22.61 10.45
N ALA A 249 19.66 -22.43 9.68
CA ALA A 249 19.77 -21.31 8.75
C ALA A 249 18.65 -21.32 7.70
N VAL A 250 18.33 -22.50 7.15
CA VAL A 250 17.22 -22.66 6.21
C VAL A 250 15.87 -22.41 6.88
N ARG A 251 15.66 -22.83 8.13
CA ARG A 251 14.44 -22.53 8.90
C ARG A 251 14.26 -21.03 9.10
N GLY A 252 15.32 -20.33 9.49
CA GLY A 252 15.33 -18.88 9.61
C GLY A 252 14.98 -18.19 8.28
N PHE A 253 15.60 -18.64 7.18
CA PHE A 253 15.29 -18.16 5.83
C PHE A 253 13.82 -18.42 5.47
N GLN A 254 13.32 -19.63 5.68
CA GLN A 254 11.94 -20.01 5.39
C GLN A 254 10.94 -19.12 6.15
N LEU A 255 11.16 -18.92 7.46
CA LEU A 255 10.33 -18.05 8.29
C LEU A 255 10.33 -16.61 7.77
N GLN A 256 11.51 -16.07 7.45
CA GLN A 256 11.66 -14.73 6.90
C GLN A 256 10.90 -14.56 5.56
N HIS A 257 10.82 -15.63 4.77
CA HIS A 257 10.20 -15.64 3.44
C HIS A 257 8.76 -16.16 3.42
N GLY A 258 8.14 -16.36 4.59
CA GLY A 258 6.75 -16.83 4.70
C GLY A 258 6.54 -18.23 4.15
N LEU A 259 7.54 -19.10 4.29
CA LEU A 259 7.52 -20.51 3.92
C LEU A 259 7.38 -21.40 5.16
N GLU A 260 7.08 -22.68 4.96
CA GLU A 260 7.11 -23.67 6.03
C GLU A 260 8.54 -23.77 6.57
N ALA A 261 8.74 -23.52 7.87
CA ALA A 261 10.06 -23.55 8.51
C ALA A 261 10.45 -24.97 8.94
N ASP A 262 10.45 -25.90 8.00
CA ASP A 262 10.75 -27.32 8.24
C ASP A 262 12.25 -27.66 8.09
N GLY A 263 13.05 -26.75 7.56
CA GLY A 263 14.45 -26.99 7.24
C GLY A 263 14.62 -27.89 6.01
N VAL A 264 13.62 -27.98 5.13
CA VAL A 264 13.70 -28.75 3.88
C VAL A 264 13.81 -27.80 2.69
N VAL A 265 14.85 -27.98 1.88
CA VAL A 265 14.99 -27.23 0.62
C VAL A 265 14.20 -27.94 -0.48
N GLY A 266 12.88 -27.77 -0.45
CA GLY A 266 11.97 -28.16 -1.52
C GLY A 266 11.89 -27.11 -2.62
N ALA A 267 10.99 -27.31 -3.60
CA ALA A 267 10.84 -26.42 -4.75
C ALA A 267 10.53 -24.95 -4.37
N ALA A 268 9.70 -24.73 -3.35
CA ALA A 268 9.35 -23.39 -2.87
C ALA A 268 10.54 -22.67 -2.20
N THR A 269 11.26 -23.37 -1.32
CA THR A 269 12.47 -22.85 -0.67
C THR A 269 13.55 -22.54 -1.71
N LEU A 270 13.79 -23.46 -2.66
CA LEU A 270 14.75 -23.26 -3.74
C LEU A 270 14.37 -22.07 -4.63
N ALA A 271 13.10 -21.93 -5.00
CA ALA A 271 12.64 -20.79 -5.77
C ALA A 271 12.85 -19.46 -5.02
N ALA A 272 12.61 -19.44 -3.70
CA ALA A 272 12.83 -18.26 -2.89
C ALA A 272 14.31 -17.90 -2.71
N LEU A 273 15.19 -18.89 -2.55
CA LEU A 273 16.66 -18.70 -2.51
C LEU A 273 17.20 -18.18 -3.85
N ASN A 274 16.54 -18.57 -4.94
CA ASN A 274 16.89 -18.17 -6.30
C ASN A 274 16.31 -16.80 -6.73
N VAL A 275 15.79 -16.00 -5.79
CA VAL A 275 15.47 -14.59 -6.03
C VAL A 275 16.68 -13.74 -5.69
N SER A 276 17.16 -12.96 -6.66
CA SER A 276 18.36 -12.14 -6.48
C SER A 276 18.19 -11.04 -5.41
N PRO A 277 19.27 -10.59 -4.74
CA PRO A 277 19.23 -9.46 -3.82
C PRO A 277 18.66 -8.18 -4.44
N ALA A 278 18.95 -7.91 -5.72
CA ALA A 278 18.38 -6.78 -6.44
C ALA A 278 16.85 -6.90 -6.56
N SER A 279 16.35 -8.09 -6.90
CA SER A 279 14.90 -8.35 -6.97
C SER A 279 14.24 -8.27 -5.59
N ARG A 280 14.92 -8.65 -4.51
CA ARG A 280 14.44 -8.46 -3.13
C ARG A 280 14.39 -6.98 -2.74
N LEU A 281 15.37 -6.20 -3.18
CA LEU A 281 15.37 -4.76 -2.98
C LEU A 281 14.20 -4.09 -3.74
N ASP A 282 13.93 -4.52 -4.97
CA ASP A 282 12.75 -4.09 -5.72
C ASP A 282 11.45 -4.49 -5.03
N GLN A 283 11.39 -5.70 -4.45
CA GLN A 283 10.23 -6.14 -3.67
C GLN A 283 9.98 -5.23 -2.45
N LEU A 284 11.02 -4.77 -1.75
CA LEU A 284 10.85 -3.76 -0.69
C LEU A 284 10.36 -2.42 -1.27
N ARG A 285 10.96 -1.97 -2.38
CA ARG A 285 10.63 -0.70 -3.04
C ARG A 285 9.16 -0.60 -3.46
N ILE A 286 8.62 -1.63 -4.11
CA ILE A 286 7.20 -1.64 -4.52
C ILE A 286 6.26 -1.66 -3.31
N ASN A 287 6.68 -2.25 -2.18
CA ASN A 287 5.84 -2.30 -0.99
C ASN A 287 5.89 -0.98 -0.20
N LEU A 288 6.95 -0.17 -0.31
CA LEU A 288 6.91 1.23 0.13
C LEU A 288 5.83 2.03 -0.61
N GLU A 289 5.66 1.79 -1.92
CA GLU A 289 4.59 2.41 -2.70
C GLU A 289 3.20 1.97 -2.24
N ARG A 290 2.99 0.65 -2.06
CA ARG A 290 1.71 0.12 -1.55
C ARG A 290 1.36 0.64 -0.15
N LEU A 291 2.35 0.73 0.74
CA LEU A 291 2.12 1.24 2.10
C LEU A 291 1.76 2.73 2.11
N ARG A 292 2.25 3.53 1.15
CA ARG A 292 1.75 4.92 0.97
C ARG A 292 0.28 4.95 0.56
N TRP A 293 -0.14 4.08 -0.36
CA TRP A 293 -1.56 3.98 -0.74
C TRP A 293 -2.45 3.57 0.43
N ILE A 294 -2.04 2.53 1.17
CA ILE A 294 -2.78 1.96 2.31
C ILE A 294 -2.90 2.96 3.47
N SER A 295 -1.85 3.76 3.73
CA SER A 295 -1.80 4.63 4.90
C SER A 295 -2.94 5.64 4.98
N ARG A 296 -3.47 6.10 3.84
CA ARG A 296 -4.57 7.07 3.81
C ARG A 296 -5.91 6.45 4.20
N ASP A 297 -6.01 5.13 4.08
CA ASP A 297 -7.22 4.38 4.35
C ASP A 297 -7.23 3.72 5.73
N LEU A 298 -6.10 3.74 6.42
CA LEU A 298 -5.98 3.16 7.75
C LEU A 298 -6.49 4.14 8.80
N GLU A 299 -7.70 3.87 9.31
CA GLU A 299 -8.31 4.65 10.38
C GLU A 299 -7.75 4.23 11.76
N PRO A 300 -7.71 5.13 12.76
CA PRO A 300 -7.11 4.85 14.07
C PRO A 300 -7.65 3.59 14.76
N GLN A 301 -8.95 3.31 14.57
CA GLN A 301 -9.59 2.08 15.00
C GLN A 301 -10.20 1.38 13.78
N SER A 302 -9.55 0.32 13.30
CA SER A 302 -9.92 -0.35 12.05
C SER A 302 -9.36 -1.77 11.99
N LEU A 303 -9.88 -2.57 11.05
CA LEU A 303 -9.30 -3.85 10.68
C LEU A 303 -8.52 -3.73 9.37
N LEU A 304 -7.32 -4.31 9.36
CA LEU A 304 -6.49 -4.46 8.18
C LEU A 304 -6.31 -5.94 7.88
N VAL A 305 -6.76 -6.39 6.71
CA VAL A 305 -6.46 -7.71 6.17
C VAL A 305 -5.24 -7.60 5.27
N ASP A 306 -4.15 -8.21 5.72
CA ASP A 306 -2.95 -8.50 4.94
C ASP A 306 -3.22 -9.73 4.05
N ILE A 307 -3.54 -9.49 2.79
CA ILE A 307 -3.96 -10.56 1.87
C ILE A 307 -2.79 -11.50 1.58
N ALA A 308 -1.62 -10.98 1.21
CA ALA A 308 -0.46 -11.80 0.84
C ALA A 308 0.21 -12.44 2.07
N GLY A 309 0.22 -11.75 3.21
CA GLY A 309 0.68 -12.30 4.49
C GLY A 309 -0.32 -13.23 5.17
N ALA A 310 -1.56 -13.31 4.67
CA ALA A 310 -2.65 -14.10 5.23
C ALA A 310 -2.76 -13.89 6.75
N ARG A 311 -2.91 -12.60 7.12
CA ARG A 311 -3.00 -12.10 8.50
C ARG A 311 -4.09 -11.03 8.58
N LEU A 312 -4.72 -10.92 9.74
CA LEU A 312 -5.65 -9.85 10.07
C LEU A 312 -5.13 -9.12 11.30
N ILE A 313 -5.14 -7.78 11.25
CA ILE A 313 -4.66 -6.90 12.30
C ILE A 313 -5.81 -5.98 12.69
N TYR A 314 -6.09 -5.87 13.98
CA TYR A 314 -7.00 -4.90 14.55
C TYR A 314 -6.21 -3.75 15.16
N PHE A 315 -6.46 -2.55 14.66
CA PHE A 315 -5.85 -1.32 15.14
C PHE A 315 -6.75 -0.66 16.18
N ARG A 316 -6.13 -0.07 17.21
CA ARG A 316 -6.73 0.84 18.17
C ARG A 316 -5.75 1.98 18.41
N ASP A 317 -6.22 3.22 18.41
CA ASP A 317 -5.38 4.41 18.56
C ASP A 317 -4.20 4.46 17.57
N SER A 318 -4.41 3.96 16.35
CA SER A 318 -3.40 3.83 15.27
C SER A 318 -2.27 2.83 15.55
N CYS A 319 -2.38 2.02 16.60
CA CYS A 319 -1.43 0.96 16.96
C CYS A 319 -2.04 -0.44 16.75
N PRO A 320 -1.25 -1.44 16.31
CA PRO A 320 -1.70 -2.83 16.32
C PRO A 320 -2.07 -3.26 17.74
N PHE A 321 -3.35 -3.55 17.96
CA PHE A 321 -3.88 -3.98 19.26
C PHE A 321 -4.00 -5.51 19.34
N TRP A 322 -4.38 -6.15 18.23
CA TRP A 322 -4.55 -7.58 18.16
C TRP A 322 -4.31 -8.08 16.73
N GLN A 323 -3.83 -9.31 16.58
CA GLN A 323 -3.61 -9.92 15.26
C GLN A 323 -3.87 -11.43 15.28
N THR A 324 -4.22 -11.98 14.12
CA THR A 324 -4.49 -13.42 13.95
C THR A 324 -4.19 -13.88 12.52
N ARG A 325 -4.02 -15.18 12.31
CA ARG A 325 -3.83 -15.77 10.98
C ARG A 325 -5.15 -15.81 10.22
N THR A 326 -5.06 -15.70 8.90
CA THR A 326 -6.20 -15.85 8.01
C THR A 326 -5.93 -16.90 6.92
N GLN A 327 -6.99 -17.35 6.25
CA GLN A 327 -6.90 -18.04 4.96
C GLN A 327 -7.61 -17.20 3.91
N VAL A 328 -6.92 -16.92 2.81
CA VAL A 328 -7.37 -16.02 1.74
C VAL A 328 -7.65 -16.80 0.46
N GLY A 329 -8.18 -16.11 -0.55
CA GLY A 329 -8.50 -16.68 -1.86
C GLY A 329 -7.26 -17.25 -2.55
N ARG A 330 -7.42 -18.38 -3.24
CA ARG A 330 -6.39 -18.90 -4.15
C ARG A 330 -6.20 -17.98 -5.37
N GLU A 331 -5.12 -18.16 -6.12
CA GLU A 331 -4.82 -17.35 -7.32
C GLU A 331 -5.99 -17.27 -8.31
N ALA A 332 -6.66 -18.39 -8.60
CA ALA A 332 -7.80 -18.43 -9.52
C ALA A 332 -9.09 -17.78 -8.99
N ARG A 333 -9.18 -17.52 -7.68
CA ARG A 333 -10.36 -16.96 -6.99
C ARG A 333 -9.89 -16.02 -5.87
N GLN A 334 -9.28 -14.91 -6.29
CA GLN A 334 -8.57 -13.99 -5.42
C GLN A 334 -9.48 -13.34 -4.39
N THR A 335 -8.94 -13.06 -3.21
CA THR A 335 -9.54 -12.12 -2.27
C THR A 335 -9.40 -10.70 -2.83
N PRO A 336 -10.49 -9.97 -3.07
CA PRO A 336 -10.42 -8.65 -3.67
C PRO A 336 -9.91 -7.61 -2.65
N PRO A 337 -9.04 -6.67 -3.06
CA PRO A 337 -8.70 -5.53 -2.23
C PRO A 337 -9.90 -4.57 -2.17
N LEU A 338 -10.22 -4.09 -0.97
CA LEU A 338 -11.37 -3.22 -0.77
C LEU A 338 -11.30 -2.41 0.53
N LYS A 339 -12.10 -1.35 0.60
CA LYS A 339 -12.41 -0.62 1.83
C LYS A 339 -13.92 -0.63 2.09
N SER A 340 -14.32 -1.00 3.29
CA SER A 340 -15.73 -1.06 3.70
C SER A 340 -15.88 -0.82 5.20
N ARG A 341 -17.11 -0.99 5.70
CA ARG A 341 -17.44 -0.96 7.12
C ARG A 341 -18.17 -2.23 7.51
N ILE A 342 -17.69 -2.89 8.56
CA ILE A 342 -18.37 -4.03 9.16
C ILE A 342 -19.62 -3.51 9.84
N SER A 343 -20.77 -4.06 9.45
CA SER A 343 -22.07 -3.57 9.91
C SER A 343 -22.85 -4.63 10.69
N ARG A 344 -22.50 -5.90 10.55
CA ARG A 344 -23.40 -6.99 10.94
C ARG A 344 -22.68 -8.33 11.09
N LEU A 345 -23.21 -9.18 11.95
CA LEU A 345 -22.81 -10.57 12.16
C LEU A 345 -23.94 -11.50 11.73
N THR A 346 -23.61 -12.58 11.03
CA THR A 346 -24.46 -13.77 10.92
C THR A 346 -23.93 -14.79 11.92
N LEU A 347 -24.67 -15.01 13.01
CA LEU A 347 -24.36 -16.00 14.04
C LEU A 347 -24.96 -17.34 13.62
N ASN A 348 -24.22 -18.43 13.83
CA ASN A 348 -24.57 -19.79 13.40
C ASN A 348 -25.08 -19.81 11.93
N PRO A 349 -24.28 -19.33 10.97
CA PRO A 349 -24.73 -19.16 9.59
C PRO A 349 -25.12 -20.48 8.94
N THR A 350 -26.21 -20.48 8.17
CA THR A 350 -26.33 -21.46 7.07
C THR A 350 -25.36 -21.11 5.94
N TRP A 351 -24.94 -22.11 5.17
CA TRP A 351 -24.11 -21.90 3.99
C TRP A 351 -24.85 -22.30 2.72
N THR A 352 -25.26 -21.30 1.92
CA THR A 352 -25.74 -21.54 0.56
C THR A 352 -24.57 -21.49 -0.40
N VAL A 353 -24.35 -22.56 -1.16
CA VAL A 353 -23.19 -22.71 -2.05
C VAL A 353 -23.26 -21.69 -3.19
N PRO A 354 -22.26 -20.79 -3.34
CA PRO A 354 -22.23 -19.85 -4.45
C PRO A 354 -22.13 -20.54 -5.81
N PRO A 355 -22.69 -19.96 -6.90
CA PRO A 355 -22.72 -20.58 -8.22
C PRO A 355 -21.36 -21.07 -8.73
N THR A 356 -20.30 -20.29 -8.50
CA THR A 356 -18.93 -20.66 -8.89
C THR A 356 -18.44 -21.90 -8.14
N ILE A 357 -18.69 -21.98 -6.82
CA ILE A 357 -18.31 -23.14 -5.99
C ILE A 357 -19.14 -24.36 -6.38
N LEU A 358 -20.45 -24.18 -6.62
CA LEU A 358 -21.32 -25.24 -7.11
C LEU A 358 -20.73 -25.84 -8.38
N LYS A 359 -20.49 -25.01 -9.41
CA LYS A 359 -20.01 -25.44 -10.72
C LYS A 359 -18.62 -26.08 -10.68
N GLN A 360 -17.67 -25.46 -9.98
CA GLN A 360 -16.25 -25.83 -10.07
C GLN A 360 -15.83 -26.85 -9.01
N ASP A 361 -16.45 -26.85 -7.83
CA ASP A 361 -15.99 -27.68 -6.72
C ASP A 361 -17.00 -28.80 -6.36
N LYS A 362 -18.31 -28.53 -6.43
CA LYS A 362 -19.34 -29.47 -5.94
C LYS A 362 -19.89 -30.39 -7.01
N LEU A 363 -20.24 -29.86 -8.19
CA LEU A 363 -20.78 -30.68 -9.28
C LEU A 363 -19.88 -31.85 -9.70
N PRO A 364 -18.54 -31.71 -9.79
CA PRO A 364 -17.68 -32.85 -10.10
C PRO A 364 -17.85 -34.01 -9.10
N LEU A 365 -17.90 -33.70 -7.80
CA LEU A 365 -18.03 -34.69 -6.72
C LEU A 365 -19.43 -35.30 -6.66
N ILE A 366 -20.47 -34.49 -6.89
CA ILE A 366 -21.87 -34.94 -6.85
C ILE A 366 -22.20 -35.85 -8.06
N ARG A 367 -21.63 -35.55 -9.23
CA ARG A 367 -21.81 -36.37 -10.44
C ARG A 367 -21.14 -37.73 -10.32
N GLU A 368 -20.02 -37.79 -9.59
CA GLU A 368 -19.35 -39.04 -9.29
C GLU A 368 -20.14 -39.87 -8.27
N ASP A 369 -20.66 -39.22 -7.23
CA ASP A 369 -21.47 -39.88 -6.20
C ASP A 369 -22.50 -38.91 -5.57
N ILE A 370 -23.79 -39.11 -5.86
CA ILE A 370 -24.88 -38.31 -5.29
C ILE A 370 -24.91 -38.41 -3.76
N ALA A 371 -24.48 -39.53 -3.16
CA ALA A 371 -24.42 -39.70 -1.71
C ALA A 371 -23.42 -38.75 -1.03
N TYR A 372 -22.55 -38.07 -1.81
CA TYR A 372 -21.75 -36.94 -1.36
C TYR A 372 -22.60 -35.91 -0.59
N LEU A 373 -23.79 -35.57 -1.09
CA LEU A 373 -24.67 -34.57 -0.48
C LEU A 373 -25.04 -34.96 0.95
N ALA A 374 -25.46 -36.21 1.17
CA ALA A 374 -25.81 -36.72 2.49
C ALA A 374 -24.59 -36.76 3.43
N ARG A 375 -23.44 -37.27 2.96
CA ARG A 375 -22.20 -37.33 3.75
C ARG A 375 -21.70 -35.94 4.20
N HIS A 376 -21.97 -34.92 3.40
CA HIS A 376 -21.61 -33.53 3.69
C HIS A 376 -22.78 -32.68 4.19
N GLN A 377 -23.91 -33.30 4.57
CA GLN A 377 -25.07 -32.63 5.16
C GLN A 377 -25.61 -31.47 4.30
N MET A 378 -25.60 -31.66 2.98
CA MET A 378 -26.07 -30.67 2.01
C MET A 378 -27.50 -31.01 1.59
N ARG A 379 -28.41 -30.06 1.80
CA ARG A 379 -29.78 -30.10 1.29
C ARG A 379 -29.84 -29.50 -0.10
N VAL A 380 -30.62 -30.12 -0.97
CA VAL A 380 -30.98 -29.57 -2.27
C VAL A 380 -32.34 -28.89 -2.09
N ILE A 381 -32.41 -27.61 -2.42
CA ILE A 381 -33.65 -26.82 -2.28
C ILE A 381 -33.95 -26.08 -3.58
N ASP A 382 -35.22 -25.77 -3.84
CA ASP A 382 -35.61 -24.88 -4.93
C ASP A 382 -35.40 -23.40 -4.56
N ALA A 383 -35.76 -22.49 -5.48
CA ALA A 383 -35.66 -21.05 -5.25
C ALA A 383 -36.60 -20.53 -4.13
N GLN A 384 -37.66 -21.28 -3.82
CA GLN A 384 -38.63 -21.00 -2.76
C GLN A 384 -38.17 -21.57 -1.40
N GLY A 385 -37.12 -22.38 -1.38
CA GLY A 385 -36.56 -23.02 -0.20
C GLY A 385 -37.17 -24.38 0.14
N ASN A 386 -38.01 -24.95 -0.73
CA ASN A 386 -38.57 -26.29 -0.53
C ASN A 386 -37.50 -27.35 -0.82
N ALA A 387 -37.53 -28.45 -0.08
CA ALA A 387 -36.63 -29.57 -0.32
C ALA A 387 -36.90 -30.22 -1.68
N VAL A 388 -35.83 -30.51 -2.41
CA VAL A 388 -35.86 -31.23 -3.69
C VAL A 388 -35.14 -32.57 -3.49
N ASP A 389 -35.74 -33.65 -3.99
CA ASP A 389 -35.09 -34.97 -3.96
C ASP A 389 -33.81 -34.94 -4.80
N PRO A 390 -32.62 -35.18 -4.21
CA PRO A 390 -31.36 -35.18 -4.94
C PRO A 390 -31.30 -36.19 -6.10
N TYR A 391 -32.04 -37.31 -6.02
CA TYR A 391 -32.05 -38.33 -7.06
C TYR A 391 -32.95 -37.98 -8.25
N ALA A 392 -33.83 -36.99 -8.10
CA ALA A 392 -34.67 -36.46 -9.18
C ALA A 392 -33.98 -35.33 -9.98
N VAL A 393 -32.79 -34.88 -9.55
CA VAL A 393 -32.08 -33.76 -10.17
C VAL A 393 -31.16 -34.26 -11.29
N ASP A 394 -31.24 -33.62 -12.45
CA ASP A 394 -30.22 -33.76 -13.51
C ASP A 394 -28.93 -33.04 -13.08
N TRP A 395 -27.99 -33.78 -12.49
CA TRP A 395 -26.69 -33.25 -12.06
C TRP A 395 -25.75 -32.89 -13.23
N ALA A 396 -26.04 -33.29 -14.47
CA ALA A 396 -25.30 -32.79 -15.63
C ALA A 396 -25.64 -31.32 -15.91
N ASN A 397 -26.88 -30.91 -15.68
CA ASN A 397 -27.35 -29.54 -15.89
C ASN A 397 -28.40 -29.12 -14.83
N PRO A 398 -27.99 -28.98 -13.55
CA PRO A 398 -28.94 -28.69 -12.49
C PRO A 398 -29.47 -27.26 -12.61
N ARG A 399 -30.79 -27.12 -12.70
CA ARG A 399 -31.48 -25.83 -12.86
C ARG A 399 -32.46 -25.60 -11.71
N GLY A 400 -32.59 -24.35 -11.29
CA GLY A 400 -33.58 -23.95 -10.27
C GLY A 400 -33.30 -24.48 -8.86
N ILE A 401 -32.12 -25.06 -8.62
CA ILE A 401 -31.72 -25.60 -7.31
C ILE A 401 -30.65 -24.75 -6.65
N LEU A 402 -30.62 -24.82 -5.32
CA LEU A 402 -29.56 -24.32 -4.45
C LEU A 402 -29.08 -25.48 -3.57
N LEU A 403 -27.78 -25.51 -3.29
CA LEU A 403 -27.24 -26.37 -2.24
C LEU A 403 -27.11 -25.54 -0.97
N ARG A 404 -27.70 -26.03 0.13
CA ARG A 404 -27.61 -25.39 1.43
C ARG A 404 -27.12 -26.38 2.47
N GLN A 405 -26.15 -25.97 3.26
CA GLN A 405 -25.73 -26.65 4.46
C GLN A 405 -26.22 -25.86 5.67
N ASP A 406 -26.77 -26.56 6.65
CA ASP A 406 -27.32 -25.93 7.85
C ASP A 406 -26.25 -25.48 8.83
N ALA A 407 -26.65 -24.69 9.82
CA ALA A 407 -25.77 -24.31 10.90
C ALA A 407 -25.27 -25.56 11.66
N GLY A 408 -24.01 -25.55 12.07
CA GLY A 408 -23.45 -26.63 12.86
C GLY A 408 -21.93 -26.77 12.73
N PRO A 409 -21.31 -27.70 13.47
CA PRO A 409 -19.85 -27.83 13.54
C PRO A 409 -19.16 -28.12 12.20
N ALA A 410 -19.87 -28.77 11.27
CA ALA A 410 -19.33 -29.10 9.94
C ALA A 410 -19.54 -27.97 8.90
N ASN A 411 -20.25 -26.89 9.26
CA ASN A 411 -20.55 -25.81 8.33
C ASN A 411 -19.26 -25.07 7.93
N PRO A 412 -18.95 -24.89 6.63
CA PRO A 412 -17.73 -24.23 6.17
C PRO A 412 -17.55 -22.78 6.65
N LEU A 413 -18.64 -22.11 7.06
CA LEU A 413 -18.64 -20.77 7.62
C LEU A 413 -18.43 -20.75 9.15
N GLY A 414 -18.32 -21.92 9.79
CA GLY A 414 -18.18 -22.05 11.24
C GLY A 414 -19.35 -21.42 12.00
N GLN A 415 -19.06 -20.80 13.14
CA GLN A 415 -20.08 -20.23 14.02
C GLN A 415 -20.43 -18.76 13.71
N VAL A 416 -19.64 -18.06 12.89
CA VAL A 416 -19.92 -16.66 12.57
C VAL A 416 -19.43 -16.24 11.19
N ALA A 417 -20.23 -15.44 10.50
CA ALA A 417 -19.79 -14.64 9.36
C ALA A 417 -19.93 -13.14 9.67
N ILE A 418 -18.82 -12.41 9.53
CA ILE A 418 -18.71 -10.97 9.79
C ILE A 418 -18.90 -10.24 8.46
N ARG A 419 -19.99 -9.46 8.36
CA ARG A 419 -20.52 -8.90 7.12
C ARG A 419 -20.17 -7.42 6.99
N PHE A 420 -19.86 -7.03 5.75
CA PHE A 420 -19.63 -5.66 5.31
C PHE A 420 -20.11 -5.50 3.87
N ALA A 421 -20.49 -4.29 3.46
CA ALA A 421 -20.97 -4.04 2.12
C ALA A 421 -19.86 -4.28 1.08
N ASN A 422 -20.16 -5.04 0.02
CA ASN A 422 -19.30 -5.23 -1.15
C ASN A 422 -20.06 -5.95 -2.29
N PRO A 423 -19.65 -5.77 -3.56
CA PRO A 423 -20.28 -6.42 -4.71
C PRO A 423 -19.75 -7.84 -4.97
N PHE A 424 -18.74 -8.29 -4.22
CA PHE A 424 -18.03 -9.54 -4.48
C PHE A 424 -18.58 -10.73 -3.68
N SER A 425 -19.57 -10.50 -2.82
CA SER A 425 -20.07 -11.49 -1.87
C SER A 425 -18.97 -12.06 -0.96
N VAL A 426 -17.96 -11.25 -0.62
CA VAL A 426 -16.89 -11.63 0.32
C VAL A 426 -17.21 -11.15 1.74
N TYR A 427 -16.71 -11.88 2.72
CA TYR A 427 -16.87 -11.58 4.14
C TYR A 427 -15.74 -12.26 4.94
N LEU A 428 -15.59 -11.88 6.20
CA LEU A 428 -14.75 -12.63 7.13
C LEU A 428 -15.61 -13.70 7.79
N HIS A 429 -15.07 -14.89 8.06
CA HIS A 429 -15.84 -15.93 8.75
C HIS A 429 -14.99 -16.92 9.51
N ASP A 430 -15.64 -17.65 10.42
CA ASP A 430 -15.06 -18.80 11.11
C ASP A 430 -14.94 -20.01 10.17
N THR A 431 -14.28 -21.08 10.59
CA THR A 431 -14.16 -22.30 9.77
C THR A 431 -13.85 -23.53 10.62
N PRO A 432 -14.39 -24.71 10.27
CA PRO A 432 -13.97 -25.97 10.87
C PRO A 432 -12.57 -26.40 10.42
N SER A 433 -12.04 -25.84 9.32
CA SER A 433 -10.70 -26.15 8.80
C SER A 433 -9.59 -25.42 9.57
N LYS A 434 -9.60 -25.52 10.91
CA LYS A 434 -8.62 -24.89 11.81
C LYS A 434 -7.16 -25.32 11.55
N PRO A 435 -6.86 -26.60 11.28
CA PRO A 435 -5.47 -27.03 11.04
C PRO A 435 -4.79 -26.34 9.85
N LEU A 436 -5.54 -25.76 8.91
CA LEU A 436 -4.96 -25.03 7.78
C LEU A 436 -4.34 -23.68 8.18
N PHE A 437 -4.61 -23.16 9.37
CA PHE A 437 -3.92 -21.96 9.87
C PHE A 437 -2.46 -22.21 10.24
N GLU A 438 -2.09 -23.47 10.52
CA GLU A 438 -0.70 -23.85 10.79
C GLU A 438 0.18 -23.87 9.54
N ARG A 439 -0.42 -23.89 8.35
CA ARG A 439 0.33 -23.82 7.10
C ARG A 439 0.87 -22.41 6.87
N ALA A 440 2.06 -22.29 6.32
CA ALA A 440 2.60 -21.08 5.73
C ALA A 440 1.79 -20.65 4.51
N ALA A 441 1.47 -21.58 3.60
CA ALA A 441 0.66 -21.31 2.41
C ALA A 441 -0.85 -21.35 2.74
N ARG A 442 -1.46 -20.17 2.94
CA ARG A 442 -2.87 -20.03 3.35
C ARG A 442 -3.81 -19.43 2.29
N ALA A 443 -3.37 -19.38 1.03
CA ALA A 443 -4.20 -18.99 -0.12
C ALA A 443 -5.04 -20.19 -0.63
N VAL A 444 -6.06 -20.59 0.15
CA VAL A 444 -6.83 -21.84 -0.08
C VAL A 444 -8.33 -21.62 -0.31
N SER A 445 -8.84 -20.42 -0.03
CA SER A 445 -10.26 -20.10 -0.10
C SER A 445 -10.71 -19.77 -1.54
N SER A 446 -11.98 -19.41 -1.68
CA SER A 446 -12.62 -18.96 -2.93
C SER A 446 -12.93 -17.46 -2.93
N GLY A 447 -12.16 -16.67 -2.17
CA GLY A 447 -12.22 -15.20 -2.13
C GLY A 447 -12.57 -14.62 -0.77
N CYS A 448 -13.45 -15.28 0.01
CA CYS A 448 -13.72 -14.92 1.41
C CYS A 448 -12.48 -15.14 2.29
N VAL A 449 -12.46 -14.50 3.47
CA VAL A 449 -11.34 -14.60 4.40
C VAL A 449 -11.76 -15.41 5.62
N ARG A 450 -11.13 -16.56 5.83
CA ARG A 450 -11.33 -17.33 7.06
C ARG A 450 -10.43 -16.76 8.15
N VAL A 451 -10.97 -16.60 9.35
CA VAL A 451 -10.26 -16.02 10.50
C VAL A 451 -10.06 -17.11 11.55
N GLU A 452 -8.82 -17.29 11.99
CA GLU A 452 -8.46 -18.32 12.97
C GLU A 452 -9.21 -18.14 14.28
N SER A 453 -9.15 -16.93 14.82
CA SER A 453 -9.81 -16.54 16.07
C SER A 453 -11.06 -15.70 15.81
N ALA A 454 -11.97 -16.20 14.96
CA ALA A 454 -13.15 -15.45 14.52
C ALA A 454 -14.08 -15.00 15.66
N LEU A 455 -14.28 -15.83 16.69
CA LEU A 455 -15.11 -15.46 17.85
C LEU A 455 -14.44 -14.39 18.72
N GLN A 456 -13.12 -14.46 18.91
CA GLN A 456 -12.39 -13.39 19.59
C GLN A 456 -12.49 -12.07 18.81
N LEU A 457 -12.46 -12.13 17.48
CA LEU A 457 -12.69 -10.94 16.65
C LEU A 457 -14.11 -10.38 16.83
N VAL A 458 -15.13 -11.23 16.98
CA VAL A 458 -16.49 -10.77 17.33
C VAL A 458 -16.47 -10.00 18.65
N ASP A 459 -15.85 -10.52 19.70
CA ASP A 459 -15.78 -9.84 21.01
C ASP A 459 -15.10 -8.47 20.93
N LEU A 460 -14.11 -8.31 20.05
CA LEU A 460 -13.42 -7.03 19.80
C LEU A 460 -14.29 -6.02 19.03
N LEU A 461 -15.24 -6.51 18.22
CA LEU A 461 -16.12 -5.67 17.42
C LEU A 461 -17.34 -5.17 18.20
N LEU A 462 -17.75 -5.89 19.24
CA LEU A 462 -18.90 -5.58 20.07
C LEU A 462 -18.62 -4.48 21.10
N GLU A 463 -19.61 -3.61 21.31
CA GLU A 463 -19.70 -2.75 22.49
C GLU A 463 -20.06 -3.57 23.74
N ALA A 464 -19.84 -2.99 24.92
CA ALA A 464 -19.97 -3.72 26.19
C ALA A 464 -21.39 -4.26 26.45
N ASP A 465 -22.42 -3.52 26.05
CA ASP A 465 -23.84 -3.84 26.18
C ASP A 465 -24.33 -4.87 25.16
N GLU A 466 -23.58 -5.13 24.09
CA GLU A 466 -23.94 -6.10 23.04
C GLU A 466 -23.55 -7.54 23.41
N ARG A 467 -22.52 -7.72 24.26
CA ARG A 467 -21.84 -9.02 24.48
C ARG A 467 -22.77 -10.11 25.01
N ASP A 468 -23.54 -9.83 26.06
CA ASP A 468 -24.43 -10.82 26.67
C ASP A 468 -25.54 -11.27 25.71
N THR A 469 -26.01 -10.36 24.86
CA THR A 469 -27.01 -10.68 23.84
C THR A 469 -26.42 -11.57 22.76
N VAL A 470 -25.26 -11.22 22.21
CA VAL A 470 -24.60 -12.03 21.16
C VAL A 470 -24.21 -13.41 21.68
N ALA A 471 -23.72 -13.51 22.92
CA ALA A 471 -23.39 -14.79 23.54
C ALA A 471 -24.61 -15.72 23.64
N ARG A 472 -25.77 -15.21 24.08
CA ARG A 472 -27.03 -15.98 24.13
C ARG A 472 -27.48 -16.43 22.74
N LEU A 473 -27.40 -15.56 21.73
CA LEU A 473 -27.77 -15.89 20.35
C LEU A 473 -26.85 -16.97 19.77
N LEU A 474 -25.54 -16.92 20.02
CA LEU A 474 -24.61 -17.97 19.63
C LEU A 474 -24.95 -19.31 20.31
N GLN A 475 -25.19 -19.29 21.63
CA GLN A 475 -25.54 -20.49 22.41
C GLN A 475 -26.83 -21.17 21.95
N SER A 476 -27.78 -20.43 21.37
CA SER A 476 -29.02 -21.02 20.85
C SER A 476 -28.79 -22.04 19.73
N GLY A 477 -27.66 -21.97 19.02
CA GLY A 477 -27.36 -22.78 17.84
C GLY A 477 -28.18 -22.41 16.59
N GLU A 478 -29.16 -21.52 16.73
CA GLU A 478 -30.00 -21.04 15.63
C GLU A 478 -29.31 -19.90 14.86
N THR A 479 -29.63 -19.78 13.56
CA THR A 479 -29.09 -18.71 12.72
C THR A 479 -29.69 -17.36 13.11
N HIS A 480 -28.85 -16.42 13.55
CA HIS A 480 -29.28 -15.07 13.92
C HIS A 480 -28.54 -14.02 13.11
N GLU A 481 -29.29 -12.98 12.77
CA GLU A 481 -28.77 -11.85 12.03
C GLU A 481 -28.65 -10.64 12.95
N TYR A 482 -27.43 -10.28 13.37
CA TYR A 482 -27.17 -9.29 14.41
C TYR A 482 -26.47 -8.04 13.87
N ARG A 483 -27.13 -6.87 13.94
CA ARG A 483 -26.53 -5.59 13.50
C ARG A 483 -25.68 -5.01 14.62
N LEU A 484 -24.44 -4.62 14.29
CA LEU A 484 -23.52 -4.02 15.25
C LEU A 484 -23.90 -2.56 15.54
N ALA A 485 -23.76 -2.14 16.80
CA ALA A 485 -23.94 -0.75 17.21
C ALA A 485 -22.89 0.17 16.57
N ARG A 486 -21.61 -0.23 16.62
CA ARG A 486 -20.50 0.48 15.99
C ARG A 486 -20.10 -0.19 14.68
N GLN A 487 -20.05 0.58 13.60
CA GLN A 487 -19.51 0.11 12.34
C GLN A 487 -18.00 0.28 12.27
N THR A 488 -17.27 -0.83 12.35
CA THR A 488 -15.79 -0.82 12.33
C THR A 488 -15.27 -0.79 10.89
N PRO A 489 -14.40 0.16 10.51
CA PRO A 489 -13.76 0.18 9.20
C PRO A 489 -12.95 -1.11 8.94
N ILE A 490 -13.00 -1.60 7.71
CA ILE A 490 -12.16 -2.70 7.24
C ILE A 490 -11.47 -2.31 5.93
N LEU A 491 -10.16 -2.50 5.89
CA LEU A 491 -9.33 -2.39 4.72
C LEU A 491 -8.72 -3.76 4.39
N MET A 492 -8.89 -4.21 3.17
CA MET A 492 -8.28 -5.44 2.65
C MET A 492 -7.25 -5.04 1.61
N ALA A 493 -5.98 -5.27 1.91
CA ALA A 493 -4.87 -4.77 1.11
C ALA A 493 -3.80 -5.85 0.86
N TYR A 494 -2.99 -5.63 -0.17
CA TYR A 494 -2.04 -6.61 -0.67
C TYR A 494 -0.63 -6.03 -0.64
N TRP A 495 0.28 -6.60 0.13
CA TRP A 495 1.70 -6.25 0.11
C TRP A 495 2.55 -7.49 0.36
N THR A 496 3.66 -7.62 -0.35
CA THR A 496 4.48 -8.84 -0.39
C THR A 496 5.77 -8.73 0.42
N ALA A 497 6.01 -7.59 1.07
CA ALA A 497 7.11 -7.41 2.00
C ALA A 497 6.79 -6.37 3.07
N ASP A 498 7.23 -6.64 4.29
CA ASP A 498 7.23 -5.71 5.43
C ASP A 498 8.55 -5.85 6.21
N ALA A 499 8.68 -5.16 7.34
CA ALA A 499 9.79 -5.34 8.26
C ALA A 499 9.29 -5.30 9.72
N ASP A 500 10.08 -5.81 10.66
CA ASP A 500 9.89 -5.50 12.10
C ASP A 500 10.66 -4.24 12.51
N ASP A 501 10.45 -3.86 13.76
CA ASP A 501 11.11 -2.76 14.46
C ASP A 501 12.64 -2.93 14.55
N SER A 502 13.17 -4.15 14.46
CA SER A 502 14.62 -4.40 14.35
C SER A 502 15.19 -4.03 12.97
N GLY A 503 14.31 -3.85 11.99
CA GLY A 503 14.64 -3.58 10.60
C GLY A 503 14.97 -4.84 9.80
N LEU A 504 14.56 -6.03 10.28
CA LEU A 504 14.66 -7.27 9.53
C LEU A 504 13.49 -7.33 8.51
N PRO A 505 13.76 -7.36 7.20
CA PRO A 505 12.70 -7.48 6.21
C PRO A 505 12.12 -8.89 6.23
N ARG A 506 10.82 -8.98 6.03
CA ARG A 506 10.09 -10.23 5.82
C ARG A 506 9.42 -10.18 4.46
N TYR A 507 9.54 -11.27 3.73
CA TYR A 507 9.00 -11.41 2.38
C TYR A 507 7.84 -12.40 2.38
N ARG A 508 6.94 -12.24 1.43
CA ARG A 508 5.83 -13.15 1.14
C ARG A 508 5.86 -13.52 -0.34
N PRO A 509 5.40 -14.72 -0.70
CA PRO A 509 5.15 -15.05 -2.09
C PRO A 509 4.15 -14.08 -2.71
N ASP A 510 4.40 -13.64 -3.94
CA ASP A 510 3.45 -12.85 -4.73
C ASP A 510 2.36 -13.75 -5.32
N ILE A 511 1.48 -14.26 -4.45
CA ILE A 511 0.46 -15.27 -4.78
C ILE A 511 -0.50 -14.85 -5.89
N TYR A 512 -0.66 -13.53 -6.13
CA TYR A 512 -1.52 -12.97 -7.17
C TYR A 512 -0.75 -12.31 -8.33
N LYS A 513 0.58 -12.45 -8.37
CA LYS A 513 1.45 -11.99 -9.46
C LYS A 513 1.33 -10.49 -9.78
N ARG A 514 1.21 -9.66 -8.75
CA ARG A 514 0.99 -8.21 -8.89
C ARG A 514 2.29 -7.40 -8.92
N ASP A 515 3.37 -7.92 -8.34
CA ASP A 515 4.61 -7.19 -8.10
C ASP A 515 5.28 -6.73 -9.41
N ALA A 516 5.30 -7.60 -10.42
CA ALA A 516 5.94 -7.30 -11.69
C ALA A 516 5.28 -6.14 -12.46
N ALA A 517 3.96 -5.99 -12.37
CA ALA A 517 3.24 -4.90 -13.04
C ALA A 517 3.54 -3.55 -12.36
N LEU A 518 3.54 -3.53 -11.02
CA LEU A 518 3.86 -2.34 -10.25
C LEU A 518 5.32 -1.90 -10.43
N LEU A 519 6.27 -2.84 -10.44
CA LEU A 519 7.68 -2.53 -10.66
C LEU A 519 7.90 -1.85 -12.02
N ARG A 520 7.32 -2.41 -13.10
CA ARG A 520 7.38 -1.80 -14.44
C ARG A 520 6.80 -0.38 -14.46
N ALA A 521 5.69 -0.15 -13.76
CA ALA A 521 5.08 1.18 -13.69
C ALA A 521 5.96 2.19 -12.95
N LEU A 522 6.63 1.79 -11.87
CA LEU A 522 7.57 2.65 -11.15
C LEU A 522 8.82 2.96 -11.97
N ASP A 523 9.32 2.01 -12.75
CA ASP A 523 10.48 2.21 -13.59
C ASP A 523 10.18 3.06 -14.83
N ALA A 524 8.98 2.96 -15.39
CA ALA A 524 8.52 3.83 -16.47
C ALA A 524 8.20 5.26 -16.01
N ALA A 525 8.02 5.48 -14.71
CA ALA A 525 7.72 6.79 -14.13
C ALA A 525 8.98 7.60 -13.73
N ARG A 526 10.18 7.10 -14.07
CA ARG A 526 11.47 7.76 -13.83
C ARG A 526 11.66 9.00 -14.71
#